data_AF-A0A351THP7-F1
#
_entry.id   AF-A0A351THP7-F1
#
_cell.length_a   1.000
_cell.length_b   1.000
_cell.length_c   1.000
_cell.angle_alpha   90.00
_cell.angle_beta   90.00
_cell.angle_gamma   90.00
#
_symmetry.space_group_name_H-M   'P 1'
#
loop_
_entity.id
_entity.type
_entity.pdbx_description
1 polymer ?
#
loop_
_entity_poly.entity_id
_entity_poly.type
_entity_poly.pdbx_seq_one_letter_code
_entity_poly.pdbx_strand_id
1 'polypeptide(L)'
;MTVTVKVEGEAAELAALGSARTRTSEVFNSNRHLTHFGRAQAILRSGTIAGKVSVTVSCENCEEKAIDISVGQEHTSLSHAAL
;
A
#
# COMPACT_ATOMS: atom_id res chain seq x y z
N MET A 1 -17.97 -4.75 5.78
CA MET A 1 -17.06 -5.86 5.43
C MET A 1 -15.67 -5.46 5.85
N THR A 2 -14.92 -6.34 6.52
CA THR A 2 -13.56 -6.01 6.93
C THR A 2 -12.57 -6.56 5.92
N VAL A 3 -11.72 -5.67 5.39
CA VAL A 3 -10.64 -6.04 4.48
C VAL A 3 -9.32 -6.10 5.21
N THR A 4 -8.45 -7.01 4.80
CA THR A 4 -7.06 -7.10 5.23
C THR A 4 -6.17 -6.86 4.01
N VAL A 5 -5.11 -6.07 4.19
CA VAL A 5 -4.09 -5.80 3.17
C VAL A 5 -2.78 -6.41 3.62
N LYS A 6 -2.20 -7.30 2.82
CA LYS A 6 -0.85 -7.85 3.02
C LYS A 6 0.06 -7.25 1.95
N VAL A 7 1.24 -6.80 2.37
CA VAL A 7 2.27 -6.25 1.48
C VAL A 7 3.51 -7.12 1.63
N GLU A 8 4.00 -7.66 0.53
CA GLU A 8 5.17 -8.55 0.48
C GLU A 8 6.22 -7.96 -0.46
N GLY A 9 7.47 -7.92 0.03
CA GLY A 9 8.60 -7.28 -0.65
C GLY A 9 9.17 -6.13 0.19
N GLU A 10 10.41 -5.73 -0.11
CA GLU A 10 11.15 -4.74 0.68
C GLU A 10 11.10 -3.32 0.08
N ALA A 11 10.57 -3.19 -1.14
CA ALA A 11 10.59 -1.93 -1.87
C ALA A 11 9.49 -0.93 -1.45
N ALA A 12 8.48 -1.37 -0.70
CA ALA A 12 7.44 -0.51 -0.13
C ALA A 12 6.80 -1.13 1.11
N GLU A 13 6.19 -0.29 1.95
CA GLU A 13 5.43 -0.67 3.14
C GLU A 13 4.00 -0.13 3.08
N LEU A 14 3.08 -0.75 3.84
CA LEU A 14 1.75 -0.18 4.08
C LEU A 14 1.87 1.00 5.05
N ALA A 15 1.68 2.21 4.55
CA ALA A 15 1.74 3.42 5.37
C ALA A 15 0.42 3.71 6.08
N ALA A 16 -0.72 3.42 5.43
CA ALA A 16 -2.03 3.57 6.05
C ALA A 16 -3.14 2.76 5.36
N LEU A 17 -4.22 2.48 6.09
CA LEU A 17 -5.47 1.91 5.56
C LEU A 17 -6.68 2.59 6.20
N GLY A 18 -7.64 3.05 5.39
CA GLY A 18 -8.83 3.76 5.88
C GLY A 18 -10.04 3.67 4.93
N SER A 19 -11.27 3.85 5.43
CA SER A 19 -12.50 3.81 4.62
C SER A 19 -13.30 5.11 4.53
N ALA A 20 -12.78 6.19 5.12
CA ALA A 20 -13.48 7.48 5.24
C ALA A 20 -14.78 7.43 6.09
N ARG A 21 -14.99 6.37 6.87
CA ARG A 21 -16.08 6.32 7.87
C ARG A 21 -15.83 7.39 8.95
N THR A 22 -16.71 8.39 9.02
CA THR A 22 -16.55 9.58 9.88
C THR A 22 -16.50 9.30 11.38
N ARG A 23 -17.09 8.18 11.83
CA ARG A 23 -17.03 7.71 13.22
C ARG A 23 -16.48 6.29 13.22
N THR A 24 -15.20 6.15 13.57
CA THR A 24 -14.52 4.87 13.75
C THR A 24 -13.55 4.96 14.93
N SER A 25 -13.33 3.82 15.59
CA SER A 25 -12.29 3.64 16.61
C SER A 25 -11.11 2.82 16.07
N GLU A 26 -11.09 2.52 14.77
CA GLU A 26 -10.01 1.79 14.11
C GLU A 26 -8.77 2.68 13.94
N VAL A 27 -7.59 2.06 13.98
CA VAL A 27 -6.30 2.75 13.79
C VAL A 27 -5.88 2.68 12.33
N PHE A 28 -5.30 3.76 11.80
CA PHE A 28 -4.96 3.86 10.37
C PHE A 28 -3.64 3.21 9.99
N ASN A 29 -2.80 2.83 10.95
CA ASN A 29 -1.57 2.05 10.73
C ASN A 29 -1.78 0.53 10.85
N SER A 30 -3.03 0.08 11.00
CA SER A 30 -3.37 -1.35 10.92
C SER A 30 -3.46 -1.79 9.47
N ASN A 31 -3.22 -3.07 9.23
CA ASN A 31 -3.43 -3.71 7.94
C ASN A 31 -4.87 -4.21 7.72
N ARG A 32 -5.77 -3.95 8.67
CA ARG A 32 -7.17 -4.41 8.66
C ARG A 32 -8.10 -3.22 8.89
N HIS A 33 -9.16 -3.11 8.09
CA HIS A 33 -10.10 -2.00 8.22
C HIS A 33 -11.50 -2.34 7.72
N LEU A 34 -12.53 -1.83 8.40
CA LEU A 34 -13.91 -1.94 7.95
C LEU A 34 -14.15 -1.01 6.75
N THR A 35 -14.72 -1.56 5.67
CA THR A 35 -15.15 -0.77 4.53
C THR A 35 -16.32 0.15 4.86
N HIS A 36 -16.42 1.27 4.16
CA HIS A 36 -17.54 2.21 4.22
C HIS A 36 -18.15 2.32 2.82
N PHE A 37 -19.45 2.03 2.71
CA PHE A 37 -20.14 1.88 1.41
C PHE A 37 -19.36 0.99 0.42
N GLY A 38 -18.83 -0.12 0.92
CA GLY A 38 -18.08 -1.11 0.13
C GLY A 38 -16.64 -0.74 -0.21
N ARG A 39 -16.11 0.39 0.29
CA ARG A 39 -14.77 0.89 -0.07
C ARG A 39 -13.83 1.04 1.13
N ALA A 40 -12.55 0.82 0.87
CA ALA A 40 -11.42 1.19 1.71
C ALA A 40 -10.23 1.55 0.80
N GLN A 41 -9.27 2.32 1.30
CA GLN A 41 -8.10 2.79 0.59
C GLN A 41 -6.84 2.47 1.40
N ALA A 42 -5.91 1.75 0.76
CA ALA A 42 -4.57 1.52 1.26
C ALA A 42 -3.62 2.55 0.66
N ILE A 43 -2.71 3.08 1.48
CA ILE A 43 -1.61 3.95 1.06
C ILE A 43 -0.31 3.18 1.26
N LEU A 44 0.46 3.02 0.19
CA LEU A 44 1.79 2.43 0.25
C LEU A 44 2.84 3.53 0.14
N ARG A 45 3.91 3.39 0.92
CA ARG A 45 5.09 4.25 0.86
C ARG A 45 6.26 3.43 0.31
N SER A 46 6.88 3.91 -0.76
CA SER A 46 8.12 3.31 -1.27
C SER A 46 9.27 3.51 -0.27
N GLY A 47 10.10 2.48 -0.13
CA GLY A 47 11.38 2.57 0.54
C GLY A 47 12.46 3.14 -0.38
N THR A 48 13.73 2.92 0.00
CA THR A 48 14.90 3.31 -0.80
C THR A 48 15.36 2.23 -1.77
N ILE A 49 14.90 0.99 -1.57
CA ILE A 49 15.24 -0.17 -2.40
C ILE A 49 14.25 -0.23 -3.58
N ALA A 50 14.76 -0.31 -4.81
CA ALA A 50 13.93 -0.63 -5.96
C ALA A 50 13.60 -2.11 -6.01
N GLY A 51 12.43 -2.43 -6.55
CA GLY A 51 11.98 -3.80 -6.66
C GLY A 51 10.49 -3.90 -6.86
N LYS A 52 10.01 -5.15 -6.83
CA LYS A 52 8.60 -5.48 -6.96
C LYS A 52 8.00 -5.72 -5.57
N VAL A 53 6.79 -5.26 -5.38
CA VAL A 53 5.98 -5.49 -4.18
C VAL A 53 4.67 -6.15 -4.60
N SER A 54 4.28 -7.22 -3.93
CA SER A 54 2.96 -7.84 -4.10
C SER A 54 2.03 -7.34 -3.00
N VAL A 55 0.87 -6.85 -3.39
CA VAL A 55 -0.18 -6.35 -2.49
C VAL A 55 -1.39 -7.25 -2.63
N THR A 56 -1.72 -7.95 -1.55
CA THR A 56 -2.84 -8.88 -1.49
C THR A 56 -3.94 -8.31 -0.61
N VAL A 57 -5.16 -8.27 -1.13
CA VAL A 57 -6.36 -7.82 -0.43
C VAL A 57 -7.31 -8.99 -0.26
N SER A 58 -7.74 -9.24 0.98
CA SER A 58 -8.67 -10.31 1.31
C SER A 58 -9.80 -9.84 2.22
N CYS A 59 -10.95 -10.48 2.09
CA CYS A 59 -12.09 -10.37 3.00
C CYS A 59 -12.78 -11.72 3.16
N GLU A 60 -13.47 -11.89 4.29
CA GLU A 60 -14.26 -13.10 4.54
C GLU A 60 -15.31 -13.29 3.42
N ASN A 61 -15.39 -14.52 2.89
CA ASN A 61 -16.30 -14.91 1.81
C ASN A 61 -16.09 -14.16 0.48
N CYS A 62 -14.92 -13.57 0.28
CA CYS A 62 -14.50 -12.95 -0.97
C CYS A 62 -13.36 -13.75 -1.61
N GLU A 63 -13.28 -13.72 -2.94
CA GLU A 63 -12.05 -14.12 -3.63
C GLU A 63 -10.93 -13.11 -3.29
N GLU A 64 -9.75 -13.63 -2.98
CA GLU A 64 -8.56 -12.82 -2.74
C GLU A 64 -8.08 -12.17 -4.05
N LYS A 65 -7.56 -10.94 -3.98
CA LYS A 65 -6.99 -10.24 -5.13
C LYS A 65 -5.59 -9.77 -4.82
N ALA A 66 -4.66 -10.04 -5.73
CA ALA A 66 -3.29 -9.57 -5.66
C ALA A 66 -3.00 -8.60 -6.80
N ILE A 67 -2.25 -7.54 -6.51
CA ILE A 67 -1.67 -6.63 -7.49
C ILE A 67 -0.18 -6.51 -7.25
N ASP A 68 0.57 -6.35 -8.34
CA ASP A 68 2.00 -6.15 -8.29
C ASP A 68 2.33 -4.68 -8.57
N ILE A 69 3.21 -4.10 -7.75
CA ILE A 69 3.69 -2.72 -7.89
C ILE A 69 5.21 -2.73 -8.04
N SER A 70 5.71 -2.06 -9.07
CA SER A 70 7.15 -1.88 -9.29
C SER A 70 7.60 -0.53 -8.76
N VAL A 71 8.61 -0.52 -7.90
CA VAL A 71 9.30 0.67 -7.39
C VAL A 71 10.63 0.80 -8.14
N GLY A 72 10.80 1.90 -8.88
CA GLY A 72 12.03 2.21 -9.59
C GLY A 72 13.05 2.95 -8.72
N GLN A 73 14.30 3.02 -9.17
CA GLN A 73 15.25 4.01 -8.68
C GLN A 73 15.08 5.30 -9.49
N GLU A 74 15.23 6.45 -8.83
CA GLU A 74 15.34 7.71 -9.56
C GLU A 74 16.69 7.71 -10.31
N HIS A 75 16.66 7.93 -11.62
CA HIS A 75 17.87 8.02 -12.43
C HIS A 75 18.42 9.44 -12.31
N THR A 76 19.22 9.70 -11.27
CA THR A 76 19.90 10.99 -11.12
C THR A 76 20.99 11.08 -12.18
N SER A 77 20.68 11.67 -13.35
CA SER A 77 21.74 12.11 -14.25
C SER A 77 22.44 13.29 -13.57
N LEU A 78 23.60 13.02 -12.97
CA LEU A 78 24.56 14.07 -12.67
C LEU A 78 25.03 14.62 -14.01
N SER A 79 24.35 15.65 -14.52
CA SER A 79 24.93 16.48 -15.56
C SER A 79 26.22 17.07 -14.97
N HIS A 80 27.33 16.76 -15.62
CA HIS A 80 28.62 17.38 -15.38
C HIS A 80 28.42 18.91 -15.41
N ALA A 81 28.44 19.55 -14.25
CA ALA A 81 28.89 20.93 -14.19
C ALA A 81 30.38 20.87 -14.54
N ALA A 82 30.68 21.04 -15.83
CA ALA A 82 32.02 21.34 -16.28
C ALA A 82 32.50 22.60 -15.53
N LEU A 83 33.75 22.51 -15.08
CA LEU A 83 34.61 23.50 -14.41
C LEU A 83 34.21 24.97 -14.59
#